data_AF-A0A6N8BEV9-F1
#
_entry.id   AF-A0A6N8BEV9-F1
#
_cell.length_a   1.000
_cell.length_b   1.000
_cell.length_c   1.000
_cell.angle_alpha   90.00
_cell.angle_beta   90.00
_cell.angle_gamma   90.00
#
_symmetry.space_group_name_H-M   'P 1'
#
loop_
_entity.id
_entity.type
_entity.pdbx_description
1 polymer ?
#
loop_
_entity_poly.entity_id
_entity_poly.type
_entity_poly.pdbx_seq_one_letter_code
_entity_poly.pdbx_strand_id
1 'polypeptide(L)'
;MSLNFDKKMTEFKQVRDHYNQIIRDLEEQKGEIEERIAFFQPRYERAVRNDFDKKSAASKAAVTKLVNQRESDESELNNIKARITVAQNVRDERLRELLPELEKLKDEVIREARKESQDLTTEAREFKARYLLFIRFLNEPRARAAEINSQYVEAARIAGVDVRESFYGLPKVNLTSTYGNDHIAPTEYEINRAYHGHLPAFVQLFEQTGELLPEGEAFRKLDLLKKYKEDKHNG
;
A
#
# COMPACT_ATOMS: atom_id res chain seq x y z
N MET A 1 -6.94 -13.23 5.10
CA MET A 1 -7.80 -12.31 5.85
C MET A 1 -8.39 -11.18 4.99
N SER A 2 -7.95 -10.97 3.73
CA SER A 2 -8.64 -10.02 2.80
C SER A 2 -10.10 -10.37 2.53
N LEU A 3 -10.47 -11.66 2.60
CA LEU A 3 -11.82 -12.17 2.33
C LEU A 3 -12.95 -11.43 3.08
N ASN A 4 -12.72 -10.99 4.32
CA ASN A 4 -13.72 -10.26 5.09
C ASN A 4 -13.88 -8.81 4.60
N PHE A 5 -12.76 -8.14 4.31
CA PHE A 5 -12.77 -6.80 3.71
C PHE A 5 -13.42 -6.83 2.32
N ASP A 6 -13.05 -7.80 1.48
CA ASP A 6 -13.58 -7.95 0.12
C ASP A 6 -15.09 -8.21 0.11
N LYS A 7 -15.57 -9.03 1.05
CA LYS A 7 -17.01 -9.29 1.25
C LYS A 7 -17.74 -8.01 1.65
N LYS A 8 -17.23 -7.27 2.63
CA LYS A 8 -17.86 -6.04 3.12
C LYS A 8 -17.83 -4.92 2.09
N MET A 9 -16.76 -4.83 1.31
CA MET A 9 -16.62 -3.88 0.21
C MET A 9 -17.58 -4.21 -0.94
N THR A 10 -17.83 -5.50 -1.19
CA THR A 10 -18.87 -5.95 -2.11
C THR A 10 -20.26 -5.53 -1.65
N GLU A 11 -20.59 -5.74 -0.37
CA GLU A 11 -21.86 -5.29 0.23
C GLU A 11 -22.05 -3.77 0.07
N PHE A 12 -21.01 -2.97 0.39
CA PHE A 12 -21.04 -1.52 0.21
C PHE A 12 -21.34 -1.10 -1.23
N LYS A 13 -20.67 -1.73 -2.20
CA LYS A 13 -20.90 -1.47 -3.64
C LYS A 13 -22.32 -1.85 -4.06
N GLN A 14 -22.82 -3.00 -3.62
CA GLN A 14 -24.19 -3.44 -3.92
C GLN A 14 -25.25 -2.47 -3.41
N VAL A 15 -25.09 -1.98 -2.17
CA VAL A 15 -26.00 -0.97 -1.60
C VAL A 15 -25.97 0.31 -2.43
N ARG A 16 -24.77 0.83 -2.73
CA ARG A 16 -24.60 2.03 -3.55
C ARG A 16 -25.27 1.87 -4.92
N ASP A 17 -24.98 0.77 -5.61
CA ASP A 17 -25.44 0.53 -6.98
C ASP A 17 -26.95 0.33 -7.04
N HIS A 18 -27.53 -0.38 -6.05
CA HIS A 18 -28.97 -0.54 -5.92
C HIS A 18 -29.71 0.80 -5.80
N TYR A 19 -29.28 1.66 -4.87
CA TYR A 19 -29.94 2.96 -4.68
C TYR A 19 -29.68 3.94 -5.83
N ASN A 20 -28.49 3.90 -6.45
CA ASN A 20 -28.22 4.71 -7.63
C ASN A 20 -29.12 4.32 -8.81
N GLN A 21 -29.42 3.03 -8.98
CA GLN A 21 -30.37 2.58 -9.99
C GLN A 21 -31.79 3.11 -9.68
N ILE A 22 -32.26 2.98 -8.43
CA ILE A 22 -33.57 3.51 -8.02
C ILE A 22 -33.68 5.01 -8.27
N ILE A 23 -32.64 5.79 -7.90
CA ILE A 23 -32.62 7.24 -8.12
C ILE A 23 -32.68 7.57 -9.61
N ARG A 24 -31.92 6.84 -10.43
CA ARG A 24 -31.93 7.02 -11.89
C ARG A 24 -33.30 6.76 -12.49
N ASP A 25 -33.96 5.67 -12.09
CA ASP A 25 -35.30 5.32 -12.59
C ASP A 25 -36.33 6.40 -12.18
N LEU A 26 -36.22 6.96 -10.97
CA LEU A 26 -37.07 8.06 -10.51
C LEU A 26 -36.77 9.38 -11.23
N GLU A 27 -35.51 9.66 -11.57
CA GLU A 27 -35.12 10.84 -12.35
C GLU A 27 -35.65 10.77 -13.79
N GLU A 28 -35.67 9.58 -14.40
CA GLU A 28 -36.29 9.35 -15.71
C GLU A 28 -37.80 9.61 -15.65
N GLN A 29 -38.51 9.02 -14.68
CA GLN A 29 -39.94 9.29 -14.47
C GLN A 29 -40.23 10.76 -14.22
N LYS A 30 -39.39 11.43 -13.41
CA LYS A 30 -39.48 12.87 -13.18
C LYS A 30 -39.42 13.66 -14.49
N GLY A 31 -38.46 13.30 -15.37
CA GLY A 31 -38.31 13.92 -16.68
C GLY A 31 -39.55 13.76 -17.56
N GLU A 32 -40.13 12.57 -17.61
CA GLU A 32 -41.37 12.31 -18.36
C GLU A 32 -42.53 13.18 -17.87
N ILE A 33 -42.71 13.33 -16.55
CA ILE A 33 -43.77 14.17 -15.98
C ILE A 33 -43.51 15.65 -16.25
N GLU A 34 -42.27 16.11 -16.11
CA GLU A 34 -41.89 17.49 -16.42
C GLU A 34 -42.18 17.83 -17.89
N GLU A 35 -41.90 16.91 -18.81
CA GLU A 35 -42.31 17.04 -20.21
C GLU A 35 -43.83 17.09 -20.38
N ARG A 36 -44.59 16.18 -19.75
CA ARG A 36 -46.07 16.20 -19.79
C ARG A 36 -46.62 17.54 -19.34
N ILE A 37 -46.13 18.08 -18.21
CA ILE A 37 -46.53 19.39 -17.67
C ILE A 37 -46.19 20.51 -18.65
N ALA A 38 -45.00 20.49 -19.26
CA ALA A 38 -44.61 21.50 -20.26
C ALA A 38 -45.56 21.50 -21.48
N PHE A 39 -46.07 20.33 -21.90
CA PHE A 39 -47.05 20.22 -22.98
C PHE A 39 -48.47 20.70 -22.59
N PHE A 40 -48.79 20.93 -21.31
CA PHE A 40 -50.11 21.39 -20.88
C PHE A 40 -50.40 22.85 -21.23
N GLN A 41 -49.40 23.73 -21.11
CA GLN A 41 -49.57 25.17 -21.32
C GLN A 41 -50.24 25.52 -22.68
N PRO A 42 -49.72 25.05 -23.84
CA PRO A 42 -50.35 25.34 -25.14
C PRO A 42 -51.72 24.67 -25.32
N ARG A 43 -51.98 23.52 -24.67
CA ARG A 43 -53.29 22.85 -24.72
C ARG A 43 -54.34 23.60 -23.90
N TYR A 44 -53.95 24.09 -22.73
CA TYR A 44 -54.79 24.90 -21.85
C TYR A 44 -55.19 26.21 -22.54
N GLU A 45 -54.24 26.95 -23.12
CA GLU A 45 -54.52 28.19 -23.84
C GLU A 45 -55.51 27.99 -24.99
N ARG A 46 -55.37 26.88 -25.75
CA ARG A 46 -56.30 26.53 -26.82
C ARG A 46 -57.69 26.18 -26.29
N ALA A 47 -57.78 25.47 -25.16
CA ALA A 47 -59.05 25.11 -24.53
C ALA A 47 -59.78 26.35 -23.97
N VAL A 48 -59.04 27.28 -23.35
CA VAL A 48 -59.59 28.55 -22.82
C VAL A 48 -60.12 29.42 -23.95
N ARG A 49 -59.37 29.58 -25.06
CA ARG A 49 -59.86 30.31 -26.25
C ARG A 49 -61.16 29.70 -26.78
N ASN A 50 -61.20 28.38 -26.94
CA ASN A 50 -62.40 27.68 -27.38
C ASN A 50 -63.59 27.86 -26.43
N ASP A 51 -63.36 27.99 -25.12
CA ASP A 51 -64.41 28.27 -24.14
C ASP A 51 -64.96 29.69 -24.25
N PHE A 52 -64.09 30.68 -24.43
CA PHE A 52 -64.49 32.06 -24.71
C PHE A 52 -65.32 32.19 -25.99
N ASP A 53 -64.93 31.47 -27.05
CA ASP A 53 -65.59 31.54 -28.37
C ASP A 53 -66.94 30.81 -28.38
N LYS A 54 -67.01 29.59 -27.82
CA LYS A 54 -68.20 28.72 -27.93
C LYS A 54 -69.15 28.79 -26.75
N LYS A 55 -68.68 29.20 -25.56
CA LYS A 55 -69.44 29.32 -24.29
C LYS A 55 -70.35 28.12 -23.99
N SER A 56 -69.90 26.92 -24.35
CA SER A 56 -70.67 25.69 -24.21
C SER A 56 -70.33 24.98 -22.89
N ALA A 57 -71.24 24.15 -22.37
CA ALA A 57 -70.92 23.30 -21.22
C ALA A 57 -69.73 22.35 -21.51
N ALA A 58 -69.60 21.88 -22.75
CA ALA A 58 -68.51 20.99 -23.18
C ALA A 58 -67.14 21.68 -23.16
N SER A 59 -67.06 22.97 -23.53
CA SER A 59 -65.81 23.72 -23.52
C SER A 59 -65.33 24.03 -22.09
N LYS A 60 -66.24 24.34 -21.17
CA LYS A 60 -65.91 24.49 -19.74
C LYS A 60 -65.42 23.19 -19.10
N ALA A 61 -66.06 22.07 -19.43
CA ALA A 61 -65.64 20.75 -18.96
C ALA A 61 -64.23 20.39 -19.47
N ALA A 62 -63.87 20.76 -20.69
CA ALA A 62 -62.55 20.52 -21.25
C ALA A 62 -61.44 21.32 -20.53
N VAL A 63 -61.69 22.59 -20.20
CA VAL A 63 -60.74 23.42 -19.41
C VAL A 63 -60.56 22.83 -18.01
N THR A 64 -61.66 22.49 -17.34
CA THR A 64 -61.63 21.89 -15.99
C THR A 64 -60.85 20.58 -15.97
N LYS A 65 -61.04 19.72 -16.99
CA LYS A 65 -60.29 18.47 -17.12
C LYS A 65 -58.78 18.70 -17.25
N LEU A 66 -58.35 19.70 -18.03
CA LEU A 66 -56.94 20.02 -18.20
C LEU A 66 -56.30 20.59 -16.93
N VAL A 67 -57.03 21.42 -16.17
CA VAL A 67 -56.59 21.92 -14.85
C VAL A 67 -56.39 20.76 -13.88
N ASN A 68 -57.41 19.91 -13.73
CA ASN A 68 -57.34 18.75 -12.83
C ASN A 68 -56.19 17.81 -13.20
N GLN A 69 -55.91 17.63 -14.50
CA GLN A 69 -54.83 16.76 -14.92
C GLN A 69 -53.45 17.38 -14.68
N ARG A 70 -53.30 18.68 -14.89
CA ARG A 70 -52.08 19.40 -14.52
C ARG A 70 -51.82 19.34 -13.01
N GLU A 71 -52.83 19.57 -12.18
CA GLU A 71 -52.70 19.46 -10.72
C GLU A 71 -52.33 18.04 -10.28
N SER A 72 -52.89 17.02 -10.95
CA SER A 72 -52.53 15.62 -10.74
C SER A 72 -51.06 15.35 -11.09
N ASP A 73 -50.59 15.82 -12.26
CA ASP A 73 -49.20 15.65 -12.70
C ASP A 73 -48.23 16.44 -11.78
N GLU A 74 -48.59 17.64 -11.33
CA GLU A 74 -47.79 18.43 -10.38
C GLU A 74 -47.70 17.74 -9.00
N SER A 75 -48.79 17.14 -8.53
CA SER A 75 -48.81 16.33 -7.31
C SER A 75 -47.93 15.08 -7.45
N GLU A 76 -48.01 14.39 -8.59
CA GLU A 76 -47.15 13.24 -8.91
C GLU A 76 -45.67 13.65 -8.97
N LEU A 77 -45.35 14.77 -9.62
CA LEU A 77 -44.00 15.32 -9.68
C LEU A 77 -43.42 15.61 -8.30
N ASN A 78 -44.21 16.22 -7.42
CA ASN A 78 -43.81 16.50 -6.04
C ASN A 78 -43.57 15.21 -5.25
N ASN A 79 -44.40 14.19 -5.46
CA ASN A 79 -44.22 12.87 -4.85
C ASN A 79 -42.91 12.21 -5.33
N ILE A 80 -42.63 12.22 -6.63
CA ILE A 80 -41.37 11.68 -7.18
C ILE A 80 -40.16 12.43 -6.62
N LYS A 81 -40.19 13.77 -6.59
CA LYS A 81 -39.12 14.58 -5.98
C LYS A 81 -38.88 14.19 -4.52
N ALA A 82 -39.94 14.03 -3.73
CA ALA A 82 -39.83 13.58 -2.35
C ALA A 82 -39.22 12.17 -2.24
N ARG A 83 -39.63 11.23 -3.12
CA ARG A 83 -39.07 9.88 -3.18
C ARG A 83 -37.59 9.87 -3.53
N ILE A 84 -37.14 10.72 -4.47
CA ILE A 84 -35.72 10.88 -4.81
C ILE A 84 -34.93 11.33 -3.58
N THR A 85 -35.41 12.37 -2.87
CA THR A 85 -34.75 12.86 -1.65
C THR A 85 -34.68 11.78 -0.57
N VAL A 86 -35.76 11.04 -0.35
CA VAL A 86 -35.78 9.92 0.61
C VAL A 86 -34.79 8.84 0.19
N ALA A 87 -34.77 8.43 -1.08
CA ALA A 87 -33.84 7.41 -1.58
C ALA A 87 -32.37 7.84 -1.42
N GLN A 88 -32.07 9.11 -1.69
CA GLN A 88 -30.73 9.69 -1.46
C GLN A 88 -30.33 9.65 0.01
N ASN A 89 -31.22 10.07 0.91
CA ASN A 89 -30.96 10.05 2.36
C ASN A 89 -30.74 8.63 2.87
N VAL A 90 -31.61 7.69 2.49
CA VAL A 90 -31.49 6.28 2.91
C VAL A 90 -30.20 5.66 2.37
N ARG A 91 -29.83 5.93 1.11
CA ARG A 91 -28.54 5.49 0.55
C ARG A 91 -27.40 6.00 1.42
N ASP A 92 -27.36 7.30 1.68
CA ASP A 92 -26.25 7.93 2.38
C ASP A 92 -26.15 7.46 3.84
N GLU A 93 -27.29 7.26 4.51
CA GLU A 93 -27.36 6.66 5.85
C GLU A 93 -26.81 5.23 5.85
N ARG A 94 -27.28 4.36 4.94
CA ARG A 94 -26.80 2.97 4.84
C ARG A 94 -25.31 2.88 4.53
N LEU A 95 -24.81 3.72 3.63
CA LEU A 95 -23.37 3.76 3.33
C LEU A 95 -22.56 4.25 4.55
N ARG A 96 -23.07 5.23 5.31
CA ARG A 96 -22.44 5.67 6.56
C ARG A 96 -22.43 4.60 7.64
N GLU A 97 -23.47 3.78 7.74
CA GLU A 97 -23.52 2.64 8.67
C GLU A 97 -22.43 1.59 8.37
N LEU A 98 -22.12 1.36 7.08
CA LEU A 98 -21.14 0.37 6.65
C LEU A 98 -19.68 0.85 6.76
N LEU A 99 -19.44 2.17 6.73
CA LEU A 99 -18.10 2.75 6.71
C LEU A 99 -17.24 2.39 7.95
N PRO A 100 -17.71 2.47 9.19
CA PRO A 100 -16.90 2.14 10.37
C PRO A 100 -16.39 0.70 10.38
N GLU A 101 -17.22 -0.25 9.93
CA GLU A 101 -16.81 -1.66 9.83
C GLU A 101 -15.75 -1.87 8.74
N LEU A 102 -15.92 -1.22 7.58
CA LEU A 102 -14.93 -1.23 6.51
C LEU A 102 -13.59 -0.61 6.93
N GLU A 103 -13.63 0.48 7.68
CA GLU A 103 -12.43 1.14 8.20
C GLU A 103 -11.66 0.21 9.15
N LYS A 104 -12.38 -0.44 10.07
CA LYS A 104 -11.78 -1.43 10.97
C LYS A 104 -11.10 -2.57 10.21
N LEU A 105 -11.79 -3.14 9.21
CA LEU A 105 -11.25 -4.23 8.38
C LEU A 105 -10.04 -3.77 7.55
N LYS A 106 -10.08 -2.55 7.01
CA LYS A 106 -8.94 -1.93 6.31
C LYS A 106 -7.72 -1.82 7.22
N ASP A 107 -7.91 -1.33 8.44
CA ASP A 107 -6.82 -1.16 9.41
C ASP A 107 -6.23 -2.51 9.86
N GLU A 108 -7.05 -3.55 9.97
CA GLU A 108 -6.60 -4.92 10.23
C GLU A 108 -5.71 -5.45 9.09
N VAL A 109 -6.17 -5.33 7.84
CA VAL A 109 -5.39 -5.76 6.66
C VAL A 109 -4.07 -5.00 6.55
N ILE A 110 -4.07 -3.69 6.77
CA ILE A 110 -2.84 -2.87 6.75
C ILE A 110 -1.88 -3.31 7.86
N ARG A 111 -2.38 -3.60 9.06
CA ARG A 111 -1.57 -4.04 10.20
C ARG A 111 -0.90 -5.38 9.92
N GLU A 112 -1.63 -6.32 9.31
CA GLU A 112 -1.09 -7.62 8.91
C GLU A 112 -0.03 -7.48 7.83
N ALA A 113 -0.29 -6.71 6.77
CA ALA A 113 0.69 -6.45 5.71
C ALA A 113 1.96 -5.77 6.26
N ARG A 114 1.82 -4.86 7.25
CA ARG A 114 2.97 -4.27 7.94
C ARG A 114 3.77 -5.31 8.73
N LYS A 115 3.09 -6.22 9.44
CA LYS A 115 3.76 -7.30 10.17
C LYS A 115 4.51 -8.22 9.20
N GLU A 116 3.86 -8.66 8.13
CA GLU A 116 4.48 -9.49 7.09
C GLU A 116 5.70 -8.80 6.47
N SER A 117 5.58 -7.51 6.13
CA SER A 117 6.70 -6.72 5.61
C SER A 117 7.86 -6.60 6.63
N GLN A 118 7.57 -6.46 7.92
CA GLN A 118 8.57 -6.44 8.98
C GLN A 118 9.27 -7.80 9.15
N ASP A 119 8.50 -8.89 9.10
CA ASP A 119 9.02 -10.26 9.17
C ASP A 119 9.95 -10.54 7.98
N LEU A 120 9.51 -10.21 6.75
CA LEU A 120 10.32 -10.32 5.54
C LEU A 120 11.56 -9.42 5.55
N THR A 121 11.45 -8.21 6.12
CA THR A 121 12.60 -7.32 6.30
C THR A 121 13.63 -7.93 7.25
N THR A 122 13.17 -8.60 8.31
CA THR A 122 14.04 -9.30 9.27
C THR A 122 14.75 -10.47 8.60
N GLU A 123 14.01 -11.29 7.85
CA GLU A 123 14.57 -12.39 7.05
C GLU A 123 15.61 -11.89 6.03
N ALA A 124 15.30 -10.80 5.34
CA ALA A 124 16.22 -10.22 4.37
C ALA A 124 17.50 -9.64 5.01
N ARG A 125 17.42 -9.11 6.23
CA ARG A 125 18.60 -8.74 7.03
C ARG A 125 19.44 -9.95 7.41
N GLU A 126 18.80 -11.08 7.72
CA GLU A 126 19.48 -12.34 7.97
C GLU A 126 20.26 -12.80 6.74
N PHE A 127 19.63 -12.77 5.55
CA PHE A 127 20.30 -13.08 4.29
C PHE A 127 21.47 -12.15 4.02
N LYS A 128 21.33 -10.84 4.27
CA LYS A 128 22.44 -9.88 4.17
C LYS A 128 23.59 -10.26 5.11
N ALA A 129 23.32 -10.60 6.36
CA ALA A 129 24.34 -11.01 7.32
C ALA A 129 25.07 -12.29 6.86
N ARG A 130 24.32 -13.31 6.46
CA ARG A 130 24.86 -14.57 5.91
C ARG A 130 25.72 -14.34 4.68
N TYR A 131 25.27 -13.47 3.77
CA TYR A 131 26.03 -13.12 2.57
C TYR A 131 27.36 -12.44 2.92
N LEU A 132 27.35 -11.45 3.81
CA LEU A 132 28.59 -10.76 4.22
C LEU A 132 29.55 -11.71 4.97
N LEU A 133 29.05 -12.65 5.76
CA LEU A 133 29.85 -13.71 6.36
C LEU A 133 30.50 -14.61 5.30
N PHE A 134 29.75 -14.99 4.28
CA PHE A 134 30.27 -15.75 3.15
C PHE A 134 31.36 -14.98 2.38
N ILE A 135 31.16 -13.67 2.14
CA ILE A 135 32.18 -12.83 1.51
C ILE A 135 33.46 -12.76 2.36
N ARG A 136 33.34 -12.68 3.69
CA ARG A 136 34.51 -12.77 4.57
C ARG A 136 35.22 -14.12 4.46
N PHE A 137 34.48 -15.22 4.36
CA PHE A 137 35.05 -16.55 4.16
C PHE A 137 35.87 -16.64 2.86
N LEU A 138 35.44 -15.96 1.78
CA LEU A 138 36.24 -15.87 0.54
C LEU A 138 37.59 -15.17 0.72
N ASN A 139 37.78 -14.39 1.79
CA ASN A 139 39.08 -13.80 2.11
C ASN A 139 40.04 -14.79 2.77
N GLU A 140 39.57 -15.88 3.37
CA GLU A 140 40.46 -16.78 4.13
C GLU A 140 41.64 -17.31 3.32
N PRO A 141 41.48 -17.78 2.06
CA PRO A 141 42.61 -18.22 1.25
C PRO A 141 43.58 -17.07 0.94
N ARG A 142 43.07 -15.87 0.71
CA ARG A 142 43.88 -14.67 0.45
C ARG A 142 44.66 -14.24 1.69
N ALA A 143 43.99 -14.18 2.85
CA ALA A 143 44.61 -13.83 4.12
C ALA A 143 45.72 -14.82 4.48
N ARG A 144 45.46 -16.13 4.31
CA ARG A 144 46.47 -17.18 4.49
C ARG A 144 47.66 -17.02 3.55
N ALA A 145 47.41 -16.76 2.26
CA ALA A 145 48.48 -16.51 1.29
C ALA A 145 49.29 -15.25 1.64
N ALA A 146 48.63 -14.18 2.10
CA ALA A 146 49.28 -12.94 2.53
C ALA A 146 50.15 -13.16 3.78
N GLU A 147 49.67 -13.92 4.76
CA GLU A 147 50.42 -14.28 5.96
C GLU A 147 51.68 -15.08 5.62
N ILE A 148 51.53 -16.14 4.81
CA ILE A 148 52.67 -16.95 4.34
C ILE A 148 53.67 -16.09 3.57
N ASN A 149 53.19 -15.21 2.69
CA ASN A 149 54.06 -14.28 1.97
C ASN A 149 54.78 -13.32 2.92
N SER A 150 54.10 -12.79 3.94
CA SER A 150 54.72 -11.92 4.96
C SER A 150 55.82 -12.65 5.74
N GLN A 151 55.57 -13.90 6.14
CA GLN A 151 56.56 -14.74 6.83
C GLN A 151 57.79 -15.00 5.94
N TYR A 152 57.56 -15.28 4.65
CA TYR A 152 58.63 -15.47 3.67
C TYR A 152 59.46 -14.20 3.46
N VAL A 153 58.82 -13.05 3.26
CA VAL A 153 59.49 -11.75 3.09
C VAL A 153 60.35 -11.42 4.32
N GLU A 154 59.84 -11.67 5.52
CA GLU A 154 60.59 -11.46 6.75
C GLU A 154 61.81 -12.40 6.87
N ALA A 155 61.64 -13.68 6.54
CA ALA A 155 62.75 -14.63 6.52
C ALA A 155 63.84 -14.25 5.50
N ALA A 156 63.44 -13.80 4.30
CA ALA A 156 64.37 -13.33 3.27
C ALA A 156 65.11 -12.06 3.70
N ARG A 157 64.41 -11.13 4.38
CA ARG A 157 65.02 -9.94 4.98
C ARG A 157 66.10 -10.29 6.00
N ILE A 158 65.83 -11.25 6.89
CA ILE A 158 66.80 -11.76 7.87
C ILE A 158 68.01 -12.41 7.16
N ALA A 159 67.78 -13.11 6.05
CA ALA A 159 68.82 -13.74 5.25
C ALA A 159 69.59 -12.77 4.33
N GLY A 160 69.21 -11.48 4.27
CA GLY A 160 69.84 -10.48 3.39
C GLY A 160 69.52 -10.66 1.90
N VAL A 161 68.42 -11.34 1.57
CA VAL A 161 67.97 -11.58 0.19
C VAL A 161 66.86 -10.58 -0.16
N ASP A 162 67.02 -9.87 -1.27
CA ASP A 162 66.00 -8.96 -1.77
C ASP A 162 64.88 -9.72 -2.48
N VAL A 163 63.63 -9.54 -2.04
CA VAL A 163 62.46 -10.25 -2.57
C VAL A 163 61.80 -9.38 -3.63
N ARG A 164 61.88 -9.81 -4.89
CA ARG A 164 61.09 -9.21 -5.97
C ARG A 164 59.61 -9.55 -5.80
N GLU A 165 58.72 -8.61 -6.15
CA GLU A 165 57.28 -8.89 -6.23
C GLU A 165 57.01 -10.10 -7.15
N SER A 166 56.24 -11.08 -6.66
CA SER A 166 55.95 -12.28 -7.45
C SER A 166 54.98 -11.98 -8.60
N PHE A 167 55.15 -12.70 -9.71
CA PHE A 167 54.28 -12.61 -10.89
C PHE A 167 52.82 -13.03 -10.61
N TYR A 168 52.58 -13.91 -9.64
CA TYR A 168 51.26 -14.50 -9.41
C TYR A 168 50.34 -13.68 -8.48
N GLY A 169 50.86 -12.68 -7.77
CA GLY A 169 50.08 -11.80 -6.89
C GLY A 169 49.25 -12.55 -5.82
N LEU A 170 48.49 -11.81 -5.01
CA LEU A 170 47.48 -12.41 -4.15
C LEU A 170 46.19 -12.68 -4.95
N PRO A 171 45.40 -13.71 -4.60
CA PRO A 171 44.10 -13.96 -5.22
C PRO A 171 43.21 -12.70 -5.20
N LYS A 172 42.60 -12.40 -6.35
CA LYS A 172 41.63 -11.31 -6.51
C LYS A 172 40.30 -11.88 -6.96
N VAL A 173 39.23 -11.49 -6.29
CA VAL A 173 37.84 -11.78 -6.70
C VAL A 173 37.23 -10.48 -7.18
N ASN A 174 36.57 -10.50 -8.34
CA ASN A 174 35.82 -9.34 -8.82
C ASN A 174 34.44 -9.32 -8.12
N LEU A 175 34.17 -8.27 -7.35
CA LEU A 175 33.01 -8.15 -6.46
C LEU A 175 31.98 -7.12 -6.92
N THR A 176 32.11 -6.55 -8.12
CA THR A 176 31.25 -5.45 -8.56
C THR A 176 29.79 -5.87 -8.72
N SER A 177 28.89 -5.26 -7.95
CA SER A 177 27.46 -5.15 -8.23
C SER A 177 27.06 -3.69 -8.09
N THR A 178 26.56 -3.10 -9.17
CA THR A 178 25.78 -1.86 -9.14
C THR A 178 24.44 -2.13 -8.44
N TYR A 179 23.91 -1.21 -7.63
CA TYR A 179 22.50 -0.77 -7.56
C TYR A 179 22.10 -0.11 -6.21
N GLY A 180 21.40 1.03 -6.32
CA GLY A 180 20.14 1.35 -5.60
C GLY A 180 20.15 1.82 -4.14
N ASN A 181 19.35 2.86 -3.83
CA ASN A 181 19.21 3.54 -2.53
C ASN A 181 18.31 2.86 -1.47
N ASP A 182 17.88 1.61 -1.67
CA ASP A 182 17.04 0.88 -0.69
C ASP A 182 17.82 -0.27 -0.04
N HIS A 183 18.41 -0.01 1.13
CA HIS A 183 19.53 -0.82 1.63
C HIS A 183 19.14 -1.98 2.55
N ILE A 184 18.31 -2.91 2.06
CA ILE A 184 18.31 -4.30 2.56
C ILE A 184 19.43 -5.11 1.88
N ALA A 185 19.83 -4.73 0.66
CA ALA A 185 20.99 -5.31 0.00
C ALA A 185 22.31 -4.85 0.67
N PRO A 186 23.38 -5.68 0.65
CA PRO A 186 24.72 -5.22 0.97
C PRO A 186 25.22 -4.22 -0.08
N THR A 187 25.76 -3.11 0.39
CA THR A 187 26.43 -2.10 -0.46
C THR A 187 27.80 -2.61 -0.92
N GLU A 188 28.32 -2.07 -2.02
CA GLU A 188 29.68 -2.38 -2.50
C GLU A 188 30.73 -2.12 -1.41
N TYR A 189 30.56 -1.06 -0.61
CA TYR A 189 31.43 -0.76 0.52
C TYR A 189 31.41 -1.87 1.58
N GLU A 190 30.23 -2.35 1.98
CA GLU A 190 30.09 -3.45 2.96
C GLU A 190 30.72 -4.74 2.42
N ILE A 191 30.51 -5.05 1.14
CA ILE A 191 31.09 -6.23 0.47
C ILE A 191 32.62 -6.14 0.48
N ASN A 192 33.18 -5.01 0.04
CA ASN A 192 34.62 -4.79 0.02
C ASN A 192 35.22 -4.88 1.43
N ARG A 193 34.57 -4.31 2.45
CA ARG A 193 35.05 -4.42 3.84
C ARG A 193 34.98 -5.84 4.37
N ALA A 194 33.89 -6.55 4.13
CA ALA A 194 33.74 -7.94 4.52
C ALA A 194 34.83 -8.82 3.88
N TYR A 195 35.13 -8.59 2.59
CA TYR A 195 36.20 -9.28 1.88
C TYR A 195 37.59 -8.96 2.44
N HIS A 196 37.77 -7.88 3.20
CA HIS A 196 39.02 -7.59 3.90
C HIS A 196 38.99 -8.00 5.38
N GLY A 197 38.01 -8.81 5.80
CA GLY A 197 37.89 -9.28 7.18
C GLY A 197 37.07 -8.36 8.10
N HIS A 198 36.60 -7.22 7.60
CA HIS A 198 35.88 -6.23 8.41
C HIS A 198 34.37 -6.35 8.22
N LEU A 199 33.67 -6.85 9.24
CA LEU A 199 32.22 -6.97 9.24
C LEU A 199 31.54 -5.81 9.98
N PRO A 200 30.33 -5.39 9.58
CA PRO A 200 29.47 -4.53 10.40
C PRO A 200 29.14 -5.17 11.76
N ALA A 201 28.81 -4.36 12.75
CA ALA A 201 28.55 -4.84 14.11
C ALA A 201 27.35 -5.79 14.17
N PHE A 202 26.27 -5.51 13.43
CA PHE A 202 25.11 -6.40 13.38
C PHE A 202 25.45 -7.79 12.84
N VAL A 203 26.37 -7.88 11.87
CA VAL A 203 26.83 -9.15 11.30
C VAL A 203 27.73 -9.90 12.27
N GLN A 204 28.64 -9.20 12.96
CA GLN A 204 29.49 -9.80 14.00
C GLN A 204 28.66 -10.36 15.16
N LEU A 205 27.63 -9.63 15.59
CA LEU A 205 26.72 -10.10 16.63
C LEU A 205 25.94 -11.34 16.15
N PHE A 206 25.41 -11.28 14.93
CA PHE A 206 24.69 -12.41 14.32
C PHE A 206 25.56 -13.66 14.24
N GLU A 207 26.83 -13.54 13.84
CA GLU A 207 27.77 -14.65 13.85
C GLU A 207 27.95 -15.27 15.23
N GLN A 208 28.09 -14.45 16.28
CA GLN A 208 28.37 -14.93 17.63
C GLN A 208 27.16 -15.50 18.36
N THR A 209 25.96 -15.02 18.03
CA THR A 209 24.76 -15.26 18.85
C THR A 209 23.54 -15.73 18.06
N GLY A 210 23.54 -15.60 16.74
CA GLY A 210 22.37 -15.80 15.88
C GLY A 210 21.37 -14.64 15.93
N GLU A 211 21.61 -13.59 16.72
CA GLU A 211 20.68 -12.47 16.88
C GLU A 211 20.92 -11.34 15.86
N LEU A 212 19.82 -10.73 15.39
CA LEU A 212 19.85 -9.55 14.51
C LEU A 212 19.36 -8.31 15.26
N LEU A 213 20.26 -7.36 15.47
CA LEU A 213 19.95 -6.05 16.06
C LEU A 213 20.36 -4.91 15.12
N PRO A 214 19.73 -3.72 15.22
CA PRO A 214 20.22 -2.52 14.54
C PRO A 214 21.68 -2.22 14.91
N GLU A 215 22.44 -1.62 13.99
CA GLU A 215 23.91 -1.45 14.12
C GLU A 215 24.35 -0.85 15.46
N GLY A 216 23.69 0.21 15.92
CA GLY A 216 24.02 0.87 17.19
C GLY A 216 23.75 0.01 18.42
N GLU A 217 22.71 -0.82 18.40
CA GLU A 217 22.39 -1.74 19.49
C GLU A 217 23.31 -2.96 19.46
N ALA A 218 23.61 -3.47 18.27
CA ALA A 218 24.56 -4.56 18.07
C ALA A 218 25.95 -4.20 18.61
N PHE A 219 26.42 -2.97 18.35
CA PHE A 219 27.70 -2.48 18.86
C PHE A 219 27.76 -2.51 20.39
N ARG A 220 26.73 -1.98 21.05
CA ARG A 220 26.63 -1.98 22.52
C ARG A 220 26.63 -3.41 23.08
N LYS A 221 25.87 -4.32 22.45
CA LYS A 221 25.80 -5.71 22.90
C LYS A 221 27.11 -6.45 22.72
N LEU A 222 27.82 -6.23 21.61
CA LEU A 222 29.16 -6.77 21.38
C LEU A 222 30.16 -6.29 22.43
N ASP A 223 30.13 -5.01 22.80
CA ASP A 223 31.02 -4.47 23.83
C ASP A 223 30.73 -5.08 25.22
N LEU A 224 29.45 -5.32 25.55
CA LEU A 224 29.08 -6.04 26.77
C LEU A 224 29.57 -7.49 26.76
N LEU A 225 29.43 -8.19 25.64
CA LEU A 225 29.92 -9.57 25.48
C LEU A 225 31.44 -9.65 25.60
N LYS A 226 32.19 -8.65 25.10
CA LYS A 226 33.65 -8.57 25.26
C LYS A 226 34.04 -8.44 26.72
N LYS A 227 33.47 -7.46 27.45
CA LYS A 227 33.73 -7.26 28.89
C LYS A 227 33.46 -8.52 29.71
N TYR A 228 32.34 -9.19 29.45
CA TYR A 228 31.98 -10.43 30.15
C TYR A 228 32.98 -11.57 29.91
N LYS A 229 33.57 -11.67 28.70
CA LYS A 229 34.61 -12.66 28.40
C LYS A 229 35.93 -12.33 29.10
N GLU A 230 36.31 -11.06 29.18
CA GLU A 230 37.51 -10.59 29.88
C GLU A 230 37.41 -10.85 31.39
N ASP A 231 36.26 -10.56 32.00
CA ASP A 231 36.01 -10.81 33.43
C ASP A 231 36.05 -12.31 33.76
N LYS A 232 35.55 -13.17 32.86
CA LYS A 232 35.62 -14.63 33.01
C LYS A 232 37.02 -15.23 32.86
N HIS A 233 37.91 -14.56 32.15
CA HIS A 233 39.29 -15.04 31.96
C HIS A 233 40.23 -14.56 33.06
N ASN A 234 39.86 -13.50 33.79
CA ASN A 234 40.66 -12.89 34.86
C ASN A 234 40.24 -13.32 36.28
N GLY A 235 39.16 -14.10 36.42
CA GLY A 235 38.69 -14.66 37.69
C GLY A 235 38.81 -16.18 37.72
#